data_AF-A0A935LXB8-F1
#
_entry.id   AF-A0A935LXB8-F1
#
_cell.length_a   1.000
_cell.length_b   1.000
_cell.length_c   1.000
_cell.angle_alpha   90.00
_cell.angle_beta   90.00
_cell.angle_gamma   90.00
#
_symmetry.space_group_name_H-M   'P 1'
#
loop_
_entity.id
_entity.type
_entity.pdbx_description
1 polymer ?
#
loop_
_entity_poly.entity_id
_entity_poly.type
_entity_poly.pdbx_seq_one_letter_code
_entity_poly.pdbx_strand_id
1 'polypeptide(L)'
;MKRMEHLLSFSLLIGISTSLTAQEIQFDPGNWRTDRLEQQQRSVVLLENMERVDSMFTENLATGELDLVIQRYPLARYEYYPDGAMQRRIDIGQRHVTDTMFVEQVSTGEMVMLVEKFVKDIPNGAYHEFFPNGNIRIKGTLDGYNDDGTLRKTGEWREWDADGIVIREETYE
;
A
#
# COMPACT_ATOMS: atom_id res chain seq x y z
N MET A 1 -27.43 -62.11 28.25
CA MET A 1 -26.41 -61.24 28.88
C MET A 1 -25.70 -60.46 27.78
N LYS A 2 -25.59 -59.15 27.96
CA LYS A 2 -25.35 -58.09 26.95
C LYS A 2 -24.10 -58.28 26.08
N ARG A 3 -24.25 -58.06 24.76
CA ARG A 3 -23.17 -57.74 23.81
C ARG A 3 -22.63 -56.34 24.14
N MET A 4 -21.32 -56.23 24.32
CA MET A 4 -20.60 -54.95 24.36
C MET A 4 -20.23 -54.55 22.94
N GLU A 5 -20.78 -53.44 22.46
CA GLU A 5 -20.31 -52.76 21.25
C GLU A 5 -19.25 -51.73 21.68
N HIS A 6 -18.02 -51.91 21.22
CA HIS A 6 -16.97 -50.91 21.33
C HIS A 6 -17.06 -49.97 20.11
N LEU A 7 -17.63 -48.79 20.31
CA LEU A 7 -17.55 -47.67 19.38
C LEU A 7 -16.14 -47.06 19.45
N LEU A 8 -15.31 -47.37 18.46
CA LEU A 8 -14.07 -46.65 18.17
C LEU A 8 -14.43 -45.27 17.61
N SER A 9 -14.30 -44.23 18.43
CA SER A 9 -14.35 -42.84 17.99
C SER A 9 -13.07 -42.51 17.21
N PHE A 10 -13.15 -42.52 15.88
CA PHE A 10 -12.15 -41.91 15.02
C PHE A 10 -12.35 -40.39 15.04
N SER A 11 -11.60 -39.71 15.90
CA SER A 11 -11.48 -38.25 15.83
C SER A 11 -10.52 -37.91 14.70
N LEU A 12 -11.05 -37.63 13.52
CA LEU A 12 -10.32 -37.06 12.41
C LEU A 12 -10.03 -35.59 12.75
N LEU A 13 -8.86 -35.31 13.33
CA LEU A 13 -8.32 -33.96 13.36
C LEU A 13 -8.00 -33.56 11.92
N ILE A 14 -8.93 -32.86 11.28
CA ILE A 14 -8.63 -32.06 10.10
C ILE A 14 -7.80 -30.89 10.63
N GLY A 15 -6.48 -31.06 10.62
CA GLY A 15 -5.56 -29.94 10.72
C GLY A 15 -5.81 -29.04 9.52
N ILE A 16 -6.57 -27.98 9.72
CA ILE A 16 -6.60 -26.87 8.79
C ILE A 16 -5.22 -26.23 8.92
N SER A 17 -4.29 -26.69 8.09
CA SER A 17 -3.09 -25.94 7.78
C SER A 17 -3.55 -24.67 7.08
N THR A 18 -3.90 -23.64 7.85
CA THR A 18 -3.87 -22.28 7.33
C THR A 18 -2.41 -21.99 7.06
N SER A 19 -1.94 -22.35 5.86
CA SER A 19 -0.82 -21.65 5.24
C SER A 19 -1.13 -20.17 5.42
N LEU A 20 -0.45 -19.51 6.35
CA LEU A 20 -0.53 -18.07 6.56
C LEU A 20 0.04 -17.43 5.30
N THR A 21 -0.81 -17.28 4.29
CA THR A 21 -0.46 -16.70 3.01
C THR A 21 -0.22 -15.22 3.20
N ALA A 22 1.04 -14.80 3.07
CA ALA A 22 1.53 -13.44 2.83
C ALA A 22 1.09 -12.34 3.82
N GLN A 23 1.95 -11.32 3.99
CA GLN A 23 1.45 -9.98 4.38
C GLN A 23 0.53 -9.50 3.26
N GLU A 24 -0.78 -9.70 3.41
CA GLU A 24 -1.77 -9.19 2.47
C GLU A 24 -1.82 -7.67 2.61
N ILE A 25 -1.31 -6.98 1.59
CA ILE A 25 -1.28 -5.52 1.53
C ILE A 25 -2.31 -5.10 0.51
N GLN A 26 -3.25 -4.27 0.94
CA GLN A 26 -4.25 -3.67 0.06
C GLN A 26 -3.83 -2.25 -0.31
N PHE A 27 -3.84 -1.92 -1.59
CA PHE A 27 -3.55 -0.56 -2.05
C PHE A 27 -4.64 -0.13 -3.03
N ASP A 28 -5.39 0.92 -2.67
CA ASP A 28 -6.32 1.57 -3.60
C ASP A 28 -5.49 2.43 -4.55
N PRO A 29 -5.41 2.12 -5.85
CA PRO A 29 -4.64 2.95 -6.76
C PRO A 29 -5.13 4.40 -6.86
N GLY A 30 -6.36 4.69 -6.41
CA GLY A 30 -6.98 5.98 -6.63
C GLY A 30 -7.32 6.18 -8.12
N ASN A 31 -8.34 7.00 -8.37
CA ASN A 31 -8.75 7.41 -9.72
C ASN A 31 -8.87 8.94 -9.72
N TRP A 32 -7.73 9.63 -9.66
CA TRP A 32 -7.69 11.08 -9.51
C TRP A 32 -8.07 11.76 -10.83
N ARG A 33 -8.88 12.82 -10.77
CA ARG A 33 -9.24 13.58 -11.99
C ARG A 33 -8.08 14.39 -12.57
N THR A 34 -7.00 14.55 -11.80
CA THR A 34 -5.83 15.39 -12.10
C THR A 34 -4.62 14.86 -11.34
N ASP A 35 -3.42 15.17 -11.83
CA ASP A 35 -2.11 14.97 -11.22
C ASP A 35 -1.73 16.04 -10.18
N ARG A 36 -2.51 17.11 -10.07
CA ARG A 36 -2.25 18.20 -9.12
C ARG A 36 -2.57 17.79 -7.68
N LEU A 37 -1.53 17.71 -6.85
CA LEU A 37 -1.61 17.23 -5.46
C LEU A 37 -2.63 18.01 -4.62
N GLU A 38 -2.71 19.33 -4.79
CA GLU A 38 -3.62 20.19 -4.03
C GLU A 38 -5.11 19.91 -4.31
N GLN A 39 -5.42 19.15 -5.37
CA GLN A 39 -6.78 18.76 -5.77
C GLN A 39 -7.10 17.29 -5.45
N GLN A 40 -6.10 16.51 -5.01
CA GLN A 40 -6.23 15.08 -4.71
C GLN A 40 -6.58 14.88 -3.23
N GLN A 41 -7.88 14.81 -2.89
CA GLN A 41 -8.37 14.48 -1.53
C GLN A 41 -9.53 13.48 -1.58
N ARG A 42 -9.57 12.50 -0.67
CA ARG A 42 -10.68 11.53 -0.53
C ARG A 42 -11.05 11.32 0.94
N SER A 43 -12.33 11.10 1.24
CA SER A 43 -12.90 11.24 2.59
C SER A 43 -13.02 9.94 3.41
N VAL A 44 -12.60 8.78 2.92
CA VAL A 44 -12.83 7.49 3.61
C VAL A 44 -11.61 7.01 4.39
N VAL A 45 -10.44 7.47 3.99
CA VAL A 45 -9.15 7.37 4.69
C VAL A 45 -8.49 8.68 4.30
N LEU A 46 -7.87 9.43 5.20
CA LEU A 46 -7.26 10.71 4.84
C LEU A 46 -6.06 10.40 3.92
N LEU A 47 -6.31 10.30 2.61
CA LEU A 47 -5.30 9.99 1.59
C LEU A 47 -4.69 11.32 1.17
N GLU A 48 -3.40 11.47 1.41
CA GLU A 48 -2.65 12.67 1.03
C GLU A 48 -1.43 12.26 0.22
N ASN A 49 -1.42 12.62 -1.06
CA ASN A 49 -0.21 12.52 -1.88
C ASN A 49 0.63 13.77 -1.65
N MET A 50 1.89 13.59 -1.23
CA MET A 50 2.78 14.69 -0.88
C MET A 50 4.19 14.47 -1.44
N GLU A 51 4.75 15.51 -2.06
CA GLU A 51 6.18 15.60 -2.34
C GLU A 51 6.86 16.26 -1.15
N ARG A 52 7.81 15.56 -0.52
CA ARG A 52 8.63 16.15 0.54
C ARG A 52 9.91 16.72 -0.05
N VAL A 53 10.18 17.97 0.25
CA VAL A 53 11.42 18.66 -0.09
C VAL A 53 12.00 19.26 1.18
N ASP A 54 13.15 18.76 1.59
CA ASP A 54 13.88 19.27 2.73
C ASP A 54 15.05 20.14 2.24
N SER A 55 15.33 21.21 2.97
CA SER A 55 16.50 22.06 2.74
C SER A 55 17.33 22.11 4.00
N MET A 56 18.61 21.73 3.91
CA MET A 56 19.54 21.74 5.03
C MET A 56 20.86 22.39 4.62
N PHE A 57 21.50 23.11 5.54
CA PHE A 57 22.86 23.58 5.33
C PHE A 57 23.84 22.51 5.79
N THR A 58 24.80 22.18 4.92
CA THR A 58 25.88 21.26 5.23
C THR A 58 27.17 22.05 5.22
N GLU A 59 27.95 21.97 6.30
CA GLU A 59 29.24 22.65 6.38
C GLU A 59 30.32 21.83 5.68
N ASN A 60 31.05 22.46 4.78
CA ASN A 60 32.26 21.91 4.22
C ASN A 60 33.38 22.02 5.26
N LEU A 61 33.77 20.89 5.84
CA LEU A 61 34.78 20.84 6.92
C LEU A 61 36.18 21.33 6.51
N ALA A 62 36.48 21.43 5.21
CA ALA A 62 37.78 21.91 4.74
C ALA A 62 37.82 23.44 4.56
N THR A 63 36.69 24.07 4.20
CA THR A 63 36.62 25.51 3.90
C THR A 63 35.83 26.31 4.94
N GLY A 64 35.00 25.65 5.76
CA GLY A 64 34.05 26.29 6.68
C GLY A 64 32.85 26.93 5.97
N GLU A 65 32.67 26.69 4.67
CA GLU A 65 31.55 27.22 3.91
C GLU A 65 30.29 26.39 4.15
N LEU A 66 29.13 27.06 4.20
CA LEU A 66 27.82 26.40 4.32
C LEU A 66 27.21 26.20 2.93
N ASP A 67 27.02 24.95 2.55
CA ASP A 67 26.35 24.56 1.32
C ASP A 67 24.86 24.28 1.59
N LEU A 68 23.98 24.96 0.86
CA LEU A 68 22.55 24.63 0.88
C LEU A 68 22.33 23.35 0.08
N VAL A 69 21.95 22.28 0.77
CA VAL A 69 21.57 21.00 0.19
C VAL A 69 20.04 20.88 0.19
N ILE A 70 19.48 20.68 -1.01
CA ILE A 70 18.06 20.41 -1.20
C ILE A 70 17.90 18.90 -1.42
N GLN A 71 17.21 18.24 -0.50
CA GLN A 71 16.89 16.82 -0.58
C GLN A 71 15.42 16.65 -1.01
N ARG A 72 15.22 16.01 -2.17
CA ARG A 72 13.90 15.64 -2.66
C ARG A 72 13.63 14.17 -2.38
N TYR A 73 12.43 13.88 -1.88
CA TYR A 73 11.97 12.52 -1.67
C TYR A 73 11.01 12.11 -2.78
N PRO A 74 10.83 10.80 -3.03
CA PRO A 74 9.80 10.33 -3.96
C PRO A 74 8.42 10.85 -3.53
N LEU A 75 7.53 11.02 -4.51
CA LEU A 75 6.12 11.25 -4.24
C LEU A 75 5.61 10.08 -3.39
N ALA A 76 4.96 10.40 -2.27
CA ALA A 76 4.45 9.38 -1.37
C ALA A 76 2.98 9.66 -1.04
N ARG A 77 2.23 8.58 -0.87
CA ARG A 77 0.92 8.62 -0.26
C ARG A 77 1.02 8.35 1.23
N TYR A 78 0.38 9.22 1.99
CA TYR A 78 0.18 9.09 3.41
C TYR A 78 -1.27 8.74 3.67
N GLU A 79 -1.46 7.76 4.54
CA GLU A 79 -2.78 7.31 4.96
C GLU A 79 -2.82 7.29 6.48
N TYR A 80 -3.94 7.72 7.05
CA TYR A 80 -4.08 7.91 8.49
C TYR A 80 -5.27 7.14 9.03
N TYR A 81 -5.13 6.68 10.26
CA TYR A 81 -6.22 6.19 11.08
C TYR A 81 -7.24 7.31 11.37
N PRO A 82 -8.48 6.96 11.79
CA PRO A 82 -9.49 7.97 12.11
C PRO A 82 -9.11 8.95 13.23
N ASP A 83 -8.18 8.55 14.10
CA ASP A 83 -7.62 9.39 15.18
C ASP A 83 -6.49 10.32 14.70
N GLY A 84 -6.11 10.24 13.42
CA GLY A 84 -5.04 11.01 12.81
C GLY A 84 -3.64 10.39 12.94
N ALA A 85 -3.50 9.23 13.59
CA ALA A 85 -2.23 8.52 13.62
C ALA A 85 -1.86 8.01 12.20
N MET A 86 -0.58 8.06 11.84
CA MET A 86 -0.12 7.57 10.53
C MET A 86 -0.34 6.06 10.47
N GLN A 87 -1.09 5.61 9.46
CA GLN A 87 -1.33 4.20 9.19
C GLN A 87 -0.32 3.67 8.19
N ARG A 88 -0.14 4.36 7.06
CA ARG A 88 0.74 3.93 5.96
C ARG A 88 1.46 5.08 5.30
N ARG A 89 2.63 4.76 4.77
CA ARG A 89 3.40 5.62 3.87
C ARG A 89 3.89 4.77 2.71
N ILE A 90 3.45 5.09 1.50
CA ILE A 90 3.77 4.34 0.28
C ILE A 90 4.41 5.27 -0.72
N ASP A 91 5.63 4.98 -1.20
CA ASP A 91 6.17 5.64 -2.38
C ASP A 91 5.33 5.28 -3.60
N ILE A 92 4.96 6.29 -4.40
CA ILE A 92 4.10 6.13 -5.56
C ILE A 92 4.66 6.86 -6.77
N GLY A 93 4.41 6.30 -7.95
CA GLY A 93 4.43 7.02 -9.23
C GLY A 93 3.01 7.28 -9.71
N GLN A 94 2.83 8.29 -10.57
CA GLN A 94 1.55 8.61 -11.19
C GLN A 94 1.54 8.22 -12.66
N ARG A 95 0.44 7.61 -13.11
CA ARG A 95 0.21 7.24 -14.50
C ARG A 95 -1.11 7.83 -14.99
N HIS A 96 -1.07 8.54 -16.11
CA HIS A 96 -2.30 8.93 -16.81
C HIS A 96 -2.92 7.70 -17.48
N VAL A 97 -4.17 7.45 -17.17
CA VAL A 97 -4.98 6.37 -17.73
C VAL A 97 -6.13 7.00 -18.50
N THR A 98 -6.39 6.45 -19.68
CA THR A 98 -7.61 6.74 -20.44
C THR A 98 -8.43 5.47 -20.48
N ASP A 99 -9.63 5.53 -19.95
CA ASP A 99 -10.60 4.43 -20.01
C ASP A 99 -11.73 4.80 -20.97
N THR A 100 -12.23 3.82 -21.70
CA THR A 100 -13.30 4.01 -22.69
C THR A 100 -14.38 2.99 -22.40
N MET A 101 -15.54 3.47 -21.98
CA MET A 101 -16.71 2.65 -21.72
C MET A 101 -17.85 3.03 -22.64
N PHE A 102 -18.65 2.05 -23.04
CA PHE A 102 -19.89 2.29 -23.77
C PHE A 102 -21.05 2.21 -22.79
N VAL A 103 -21.84 3.27 -22.71
CA VAL A 103 -22.98 3.39 -21.80
C VAL A 103 -24.24 3.60 -22.64
N GLU A 104 -25.29 2.82 -22.35
CA GLU A 104 -26.60 3.04 -22.95
C GLU A 104 -27.30 4.20 -22.26
N GLN A 105 -27.75 5.19 -23.04
CA GLN A 105 -28.56 6.27 -22.53
C GLN A 105 -29.99 5.79 -22.31
N VAL A 106 -30.38 5.63 -21.04
CA VAL A 106 -31.68 5.06 -20.63
C VAL A 106 -32.89 5.73 -21.29
N SER A 107 -32.81 7.03 -21.60
CA SER A 107 -33.93 7.77 -22.21
C SER A 107 -34.11 7.50 -23.71
N THR A 108 -33.07 7.08 -24.42
CA THR A 108 -33.06 6.97 -25.90
C THR A 108 -32.70 5.58 -26.40
N GLY A 109 -32.05 4.74 -25.58
CA GLY A 109 -31.45 3.47 -26.00
C GLY A 109 -30.18 3.64 -26.83
N GLU A 110 -29.66 4.87 -26.96
CA GLU A 110 -28.46 5.15 -27.74
C GLU A 110 -27.21 4.71 -26.96
N MET A 111 -26.31 3.99 -27.63
CA MET A 111 -25.00 3.64 -27.07
C MET A 111 -24.05 4.82 -27.23
N VAL A 112 -23.64 5.41 -26.12
CA VAL A 112 -22.71 6.54 -26.08
C VAL A 112 -21.34 6.05 -25.62
N MET A 113 -20.28 6.45 -26.31
CA MET A 113 -18.91 6.24 -25.87
C MET A 113 -18.52 7.32 -24.86
N LEU A 114 -18.17 6.90 -23.65
CA LEU A 114 -17.60 7.75 -22.62
C LEU A 114 -16.09 7.50 -22.57
N VAL A 115 -15.31 8.57 -22.77
CA VAL A 115 -13.86 8.55 -22.61
C VAL A 115 -13.52 9.28 -21.31
N GLU A 116 -13.07 8.52 -20.31
CA GLU A 116 -12.62 9.08 -19.03
C GLU A 116 -11.10 9.13 -18.97
N LYS A 117 -10.57 10.24 -18.48
CA LYS A 117 -9.13 10.41 -18.23
C LYS A 117 -8.93 10.64 -16.74
N PHE A 118 -8.06 9.84 -16.15
CA PHE A 118 -7.71 9.96 -14.74
C PHE A 118 -6.23 9.65 -14.53
N VAL A 119 -5.74 9.97 -13.33
CA VAL A 119 -4.41 9.64 -12.86
C VAL A 119 -4.54 8.53 -11.84
N LYS A 120 -3.77 7.47 -12.06
CA LYS A 120 -3.70 6.30 -11.20
C LYS A 120 -2.37 6.32 -10.47
N ASP A 121 -2.38 6.13 -9.15
CA ASP A 121 -1.16 5.92 -8.39
C ASP A 121 -0.71 4.47 -8.52
N ILE A 122 0.59 4.29 -8.69
CA ILE A 122 1.27 3.01 -8.84
C ILE A 122 2.33 2.95 -7.74
N PRO A 123 2.28 2.00 -6.80
CA PRO A 123 3.32 1.86 -5.77
C PRO A 123 4.69 1.67 -6.42
N ASN A 124 5.70 2.41 -5.97
CA ASN A 124 7.02 2.41 -6.59
C ASN A 124 8.09 2.90 -5.61
N GLY A 125 8.51 2.02 -4.71
CA GLY A 125 9.55 2.31 -3.71
C GLY A 125 9.16 1.80 -2.32
N ALA A 126 9.54 2.54 -1.29
CA ALA A 126 9.40 2.10 0.08
C ALA A 126 7.92 2.05 0.52
N TYR A 127 7.57 0.94 1.17
CA TYR A 127 6.31 0.72 1.86
C TYR A 127 6.54 0.65 3.36
N HIS A 128 5.78 1.44 4.12
CA HIS A 128 5.73 1.37 5.57
C HIS A 128 4.28 1.33 6.04
N GLU A 129 4.00 0.44 6.98
CA GLU A 129 2.75 0.41 7.74
C GLU A 129 3.06 0.47 9.22
N PHE A 130 2.21 1.16 9.97
CA PHE A 130 2.41 1.47 11.38
C PHE A 130 1.21 1.01 12.21
N PHE A 131 1.46 0.65 13.45
CA PHE A 131 0.43 0.52 14.47
C PHE A 131 -0.08 1.91 14.91
N PRO A 132 -1.28 2.01 15.53
CA PRO A 132 -1.77 3.28 16.07
C PRO A 132 -0.84 3.93 17.11
N ASN A 133 0.02 3.15 17.77
CA ASN A 133 1.03 3.66 18.71
C ASN A 133 2.26 4.27 18.01
N GLY A 134 2.33 4.25 16.67
CA GLY A 134 3.42 4.77 15.86
C GLY A 134 4.56 3.79 15.59
N ASN A 135 4.55 2.59 16.20
CA ASN A 135 5.56 1.56 15.91
C ASN A 135 5.37 1.01 14.50
N ILE A 136 6.47 0.67 13.82
CA ILE A 136 6.41 0.04 12.49
C ILE A 136 5.80 -1.35 12.64
N ARG A 137 4.79 -1.65 11.82
CA ARG A 137 4.18 -2.97 11.68
C ARG A 137 4.78 -3.74 10.51
N ILE A 138 4.88 -3.12 9.33
CA ILE A 138 5.42 -3.75 8.11
C ILE A 138 6.35 -2.76 7.39
N LYS A 139 7.44 -3.27 6.81
CA LYS A 139 8.34 -2.53 5.94
C LYS A 139 8.83 -3.39 4.79
N GLY A 140 8.91 -2.78 3.60
CA GLY A 140 9.52 -3.40 2.43
C GLY A 140 9.53 -2.47 1.22
N THR A 141 9.71 -3.05 0.03
CA THR A 141 9.76 -2.31 -1.24
C THR A 141 8.72 -2.86 -2.22
N LEU A 142 7.99 -1.97 -2.86
CA LEU A 142 7.01 -2.25 -3.92
C LEU A 142 7.52 -1.73 -5.27
N ASP A 143 7.24 -2.48 -6.33
CA ASP A 143 7.57 -2.09 -7.71
C ASP A 143 6.35 -2.30 -8.63
N GLY A 144 5.25 -1.63 -8.32
CA GLY A 144 4.01 -1.70 -9.07
C GLY A 144 3.21 -2.98 -8.83
N TYR A 145 2.79 -3.60 -9.92
CA TYR A 145 1.88 -4.75 -9.91
C TYR A 145 2.44 -5.91 -10.73
N ASN A 146 2.13 -7.13 -10.31
CA ASN A 146 2.30 -8.34 -11.09
C ASN A 146 1.23 -8.42 -12.20
N ASP A 147 1.39 -9.36 -13.14
CA ASP A 147 0.45 -9.58 -14.25
C ASP A 147 -0.96 -9.96 -13.77
N ASP A 148 -1.08 -10.55 -12.58
CA ASP A 148 -2.35 -10.89 -11.93
C ASP A 148 -3.01 -9.70 -11.20
N GLY A 149 -2.37 -8.52 -11.23
CA GLY A 149 -2.84 -7.31 -10.57
C GLY A 149 -2.52 -7.23 -9.07
N THR A 150 -1.82 -8.21 -8.49
CA THR A 150 -1.33 -8.13 -7.11
C THR A 150 -0.13 -7.20 -7.00
N LEU A 151 0.15 -6.68 -5.80
CA LEU A 151 1.30 -5.82 -5.56
C LEU A 151 2.62 -6.60 -5.75
N ARG A 152 3.52 -6.05 -6.55
CA ARG A 152 4.84 -6.64 -6.76
C ARG A 152 5.79 -6.22 -5.64
N LYS A 153 6.03 -7.14 -4.70
CA LYS A 153 7.00 -6.99 -3.62
C LYS A 153 8.40 -7.32 -4.13
N THR A 154 9.40 -6.54 -3.72
CA THR A 154 10.81 -6.79 -4.03
C THR A 154 11.68 -6.62 -2.78
N GLY A 155 12.82 -7.32 -2.75
CA GLY A 155 13.81 -7.20 -1.67
C GLY A 155 13.33 -7.75 -0.32
N GLU A 156 13.93 -7.26 0.77
CA GLU A 156 13.61 -7.68 2.13
C GLU A 156 12.30 -7.04 2.64
N TRP A 157 11.47 -7.88 3.23
CA TRP A 157 10.24 -7.52 3.92
C TRP A 157 10.29 -7.99 5.36
N ARG A 158 9.92 -7.12 6.29
CA ARG A 158 9.86 -7.43 7.72
C ARG A 158 8.52 -7.04 8.33
N GLU A 159 8.06 -7.86 9.26
CA GLU A 159 6.90 -7.61 10.12
C GLU A 159 7.32 -7.56 11.57
N TRP A 160 6.74 -6.63 12.31
CA TRP A 160 6.89 -6.53 13.74
C TRP A 160 5.53 -6.62 14.43
N ASP A 161 5.53 -7.13 15.66
CA ASP A 161 4.41 -6.94 16.56
C ASP A 161 4.39 -5.52 17.16
N ALA A 162 3.36 -5.23 17.97
CA ALA A 162 3.16 -3.90 18.56
C ALA A 162 4.28 -3.48 19.53
N ASP A 163 5.04 -4.44 20.06
CA ASP A 163 6.17 -4.24 20.98
C ASP A 163 7.50 -4.06 20.21
N GLY A 164 7.48 -4.16 18.88
CA GLY A 164 8.64 -3.98 18.01
C GLY A 164 9.49 -5.24 17.87
N ILE A 165 8.97 -6.41 18.21
CA ILE A 165 9.65 -7.69 18.00
C ILE A 165 9.35 -8.18 16.58
N VAL A 166 10.39 -8.60 15.84
CA VAL A 166 10.23 -9.16 14.49
C VAL A 166 9.49 -10.49 14.58
N ILE A 167 8.35 -10.59 13.89
CA ILE A 167 7.52 -11.81 13.83
C ILE A 167 7.57 -12.51 12.46
N ARG A 168 8.06 -11.82 11.42
CA ARG A 168 8.21 -12.38 10.07
C ARG A 168 9.28 -11.63 9.30
N GLU A 169 10.05 -12.36 8.49
CA GLU A 169 10.99 -11.83 7.51
C GLU A 169 10.94 -12.67 6.24
N GLU A 170 10.88 -12.02 5.09
CA GLU A 170 10.78 -12.64 3.76
C GLU A 170 11.61 -11.84 2.76
N THR A 171 12.15 -12.50 1.73
CA THR A 171 12.86 -11.83 0.64
C THR A 171 12.19 -12.19 -0.68
N TYR A 172 11.92 -11.17 -1.49
CA TYR A 172 11.27 -11.27 -2.80
C TYR A 172 12.25 -10.89 -3.91
N GLU A 173 12.09 -11.51 -5.09
CA GLU A 173 12.88 -11.22 -6.29
C GLU A 173 12.44 -9.92 -6.99
#